data_AF-A0A1J5DM28-F1
#
_entry.id   AF-A0A1J5DM28-F1
#
_cell.length_a   1.000
_cell.length_b   1.000
_cell.length_c   1.000
_cell.angle_alpha   90.00
_cell.angle_beta   90.00
_cell.angle_gamma   90.00
#
_symmetry.space_group_name_H-M   'P 1'
#
loop_
_entity.id
_entity.type
_entity.pdbx_description
1 polymer ?
#
loop_
_entity_poly.entity_id
_entity_poly.type
_entity_poly.pdbx_seq_one_letter_code
_entity_poly.pdbx_strand_id
1 'polypeptide(L)' 'MNEAETRAEYIDQKLKASGWGVVEGTKVLREYKITAGKIQTGGGRAKSLIADYVLVYHSRKLAILMRRNCQTF' A
#
# COMPACT_ATOMS: atom_id res chain seq x y z
N MET A 1 14.45 14.00 -6.60
CA MET A 1 13.53 13.11 -7.33
C MET A 1 13.82 11.66 -6.96
N ASN A 2 13.43 11.31 -5.74
CA ASN A 2 13.47 9.95 -5.25
C ASN A 2 12.05 9.36 -5.31
N GLU A 3 11.90 8.04 -5.44
CA GLU A 3 10.58 7.39 -5.55
C GLU A 3 9.62 7.72 -4.40
N ALA A 4 10.18 8.05 -3.22
CA ALA A 4 9.44 8.49 -2.04
C ALA A 4 8.74 9.86 -2.23
N GLU A 5 9.32 10.76 -3.02
CA GLU A 5 8.76 12.10 -3.25
C GLU A 5 7.58 12.02 -4.24
N THR A 6 7.75 11.30 -5.37
CA THR A 6 6.66 11.08 -6.34
C THR A 6 5.47 10.34 -5.70
N ARG A 7 5.75 9.48 -4.71
CA ARG A 7 4.74 8.76 -3.94
C ARG A 7 3.86 9.70 -3.12
N ALA A 8 4.47 10.62 -2.36
CA ALA A 8 3.72 11.59 -1.56
C ALA A 8 3.02 12.64 -2.43
N GLU A 9 3.62 13.05 -3.55
CA GLU A 9 3.02 14.11 -4.37
C GLU A 9 1.85 13.62 -5.21
N TYR A 10 1.94 12.46 -5.89
CA TYR A 10 0.87 12.02 -6.80
C TYR A 10 -0.19 11.14 -6.13
N ILE A 11 0.22 10.20 -5.27
CA ILE A 11 -0.72 9.23 -4.69
C ILE A 11 -1.52 9.91 -3.57
N ASP A 12 -0.85 10.68 -2.70
CA ASP A 12 -1.51 11.37 -1.59
C ASP A 12 -2.50 12.43 -2.11
N GLN A 13 -2.15 13.18 -3.15
CA GLN A 13 -3.07 14.11 -3.83
C GLN A 13 -4.31 13.40 -4.39
N LYS A 14 -4.15 12.27 -5.08
CA LYS A 14 -5.28 11.52 -5.63
C LYS A 14 -6.15 10.88 -4.56
N LEU A 15 -5.54 10.34 -3.51
CA LEU A 15 -6.26 9.78 -2.36
C LEU A 15 -7.08 10.85 -1.66
N LYS A 16 -6.47 12.00 -1.38
CA LYS A 16 -7.14 13.14 -0.77
C LYS A 16 -8.26 13.70 -1.64
N ALA A 17 -8.03 13.83 -2.96
CA ALA A 17 -9.07 14.24 -3.92
C ALA A 17 -10.23 13.24 -4.00
N SER A 18 -9.95 11.95 -3.79
CA SER A 18 -10.95 10.88 -3.72
C SER A 18 -11.61 10.76 -2.34
N GLY A 19 -11.32 11.65 -1.40
CA GLY A 19 -11.90 11.68 -0.05
C GLY A 19 -11.27 10.72 0.96
N TRP A 20 -10.21 9.99 0.59
CA TRP A 20 -9.50 9.10 1.51
C TRP A 20 -8.65 9.91 2.49
N GLY A 21 -8.88 9.72 3.78
CA GLY A 21 -8.23 10.45 4.87
C GLY A 21 -8.91 11.76 5.27
N VAL A 22 -9.97 12.16 4.55
CA VAL A 22 -10.79 13.35 4.85
C VAL A 22 -12.18 12.95 5.33
N VAL A 23 -12.77 11.89 4.75
CA VAL A 23 -14.09 11.39 5.13
C VAL A 23 -14.00 10.56 6.42
N GLU A 24 -14.93 10.76 7.33
CA GLU A 24 -15.01 10.02 8.58
C GLU A 24 -15.07 8.50 8.34
N GLY A 25 -14.27 7.75 9.11
CA GLY A 25 -14.15 6.29 8.95
C GLY A 25 -13.21 5.83 7.84
N THR A 26 -12.63 6.73 7.03
CA THR A 26 -11.54 6.38 6.10
C THR A 26 -10.18 6.42 6.80
N LYS A 27 -9.33 5.42 6.51
CA LYS A 27 -7.95 5.33 6.99
C LYS A 27 -7.06 4.86 5.85
N VAL A 28 -5.90 5.50 5.72
CA VAL A 28 -4.87 5.15 4.75
C VAL A 28 -3.69 4.58 5.52
N LEU A 29 -3.34 3.32 5.27
CA LEU A 29 -2.19 2.66 5.87
C LEU A 29 -1.08 2.53 4.83
N ARG A 30 0.04 3.22 5.05
CA ARG A 30 1.25 3.10 4.22
C ARG A 30 2.09 1.90 4.64
N GLU A 31 2.74 1.26 3.66
CA GLU A 31 3.76 0.21 3.87
C GLU A 31 3.24 -0.97 4.72
N TYR A 32 2.01 -1.40 4.43
CA TYR A 32 1.37 -2.46 5.19
C TYR A 32 1.93 -3.83 4.79
N LYS A 33 2.56 -4.50 5.75
CA LYS A 33 3.01 -5.90 5.60
C LYS A 33 1.79 -6.81 5.63
N ILE A 34 1.42 -7.38 4.47
CA ILE A 34 0.27 -8.27 4.35
C ILE A 34 0.61 -9.66 4.89
N THR A 35 1.80 -10.17 4.55
CA THR A 35 2.31 -11.44 5.06
C THR A 35 3.79 -11.36 5.34
N ALA A 36 4.21 -12.00 6.44
CA ALA A 36 5.61 -12.18 6.81
C ALA A 36 6.35 -13.20 5.91
N GLY A 37 5.67 -13.75 4.90
CA GLY A 37 6.18 -14.79 4.01
C GLY A 37 5.70 -16.19 4.42
N LYS A 38 5.61 -17.09 3.43
CA LYS A 38 5.31 -18.51 3.69
C LYS A 38 6.47 -19.14 4.47
N ILE A 39 6.17 -19.88 5.53
CA ILE A 39 7.17 -20.66 6.26
C ILE A 39 7.62 -21.79 5.34
N GLN A 40 8.91 -21.83 5.00
CA GLN A 40 9.49 -22.92 4.21
C GLN A 40 10.22 -23.88 5.15
N THR A 41 10.14 -25.17 4.83
CA THR A 41 10.89 -26.21 5.54
C THR A 41 12.39 -25.94 5.37
N GLY A 42 13.13 -25.82 6.49
CA GLY A 42 14.55 -25.43 6.49
C GLY A 42 14.86 -24.10 7.18
N GLY A 43 13.91 -23.48 7.89
CA GLY A 43 14.14 -22.29 8.72
C GLY A 43 14.08 -20.95 7.97
N GLY A 44 13.89 -20.99 6.65
CA GLY A 44 13.71 -19.80 5.81
C GLY A 44 12.26 -19.34 5.71
N ARG A 45 12.06 -18.02 5.59
CA ARG A 45 10.77 -17.43 5.20
C ARG A 45 10.84 -17.00 3.74
N ALA A 46 9.77 -17.26 2.98
CA ALA A 46 9.63 -16.78 1.62
C ALA A 46 9.50 -15.24 1.58
N LYS A 47 9.58 -14.67 0.37
CA LYS A 47 9.48 -13.21 0.15
C LYS A 47 8.20 -12.66 0.79
N SER A 48 8.36 -11.68 1.68
CA SER A 48 7.24 -10.97 2.30
C SER A 48 6.50 -10.14 1.25
N LEU A 49 5.17 -10.21 1.25
CA LEU A 49 4.35 -9.31 0.44
C LEU A 49 4.06 -8.05 1.24
N ILE A 50 4.59 -6.94 0.74
CA ILE A 50 4.42 -5.61 1.30
C ILE A 50 3.55 -4.83 0.31
N ALA A 51 2.48 -4.25 0.80
CA ALA A 51 1.68 -3.30 0.04
C ALA A 51 2.14 -1.88 0.33
N ASP A 52 2.13 -1.03 -0.70
CA ASP A 52 2.53 0.37 -0.57
C ASP A 52 1.44 1.17 0.14
N TYR A 53 0.17 0.95 -0.23
CA TYR A 53 -0.98 1.52 0.47
C TYR A 53 -2.12 0.52 0.64
N VAL A 54 -2.77 0.60 1.80
CA VAL A 54 -4.01 -0.11 2.10
C VAL A 54 -5.06 0.91 2.50
N LEU A 55 -6.18 0.89 1.79
CA LEU A 55 -7.33 1.74 2.01
C LEU A 55 -8.32 1.00 2.90
N VAL A 56 -8.59 1.57 4.06
CA VAL A 56 -9.48 1.01 5.09
C VAL A 56 -10.66 1.94 5.26
N TYR A 57 -11.87 1.42 5.18
CA TYR A 57 -13.09 2.16 5.44
C TYR A 57 -13.93 1.43 6.47
N HIS A 58 -14.34 2.12 7.52
CA HIS A 58 -15.20 1.58 8.58
C HIS A 58 -14.68 0.24 9.14
N SER A 59 -13.37 0.18 9.41
CA SER A 59 -12.63 -1.02 9.88
C SER A 59 -12.56 -2.19 8.89
N ARG A 60 -12.94 -2.01 7.62
CA ARG A 60 -12.79 -3.00 6.55
C ARG A 60 -11.74 -2.55 5.54
N LYS A 61 -10.84 -3.45 5.16
CA LYS A 61 -9.84 -3.21 4.10
C LYS A 61 -10.57 -3.30 2.75
N LEU A 62 -10.72 -2.18 2.05
CA LEU A 62 -11.46 -2.11 0.78
C LEU A 62 -10.56 -2.32 -0.43
N ALA A 63 -9.38 -1.72 -0.42
CA ALA A 63 -8.49 -1.77 -1.57
C ALA A 63 -7.02 -1.73 -1.14
N ILE A 64 -6.18 -2.30 -2.01
CA ILE A 64 -4.72 -2.31 -1.86
C ILE A 64 -4.17 -1.68 -3.14
N LEU A 65 -3.36 -0.64 -2.99
CA LEU A 65 -2.61 -0.07 -4.10
C LEU A 65 -1.23 -0.71 -4.11
N MET A 66 -0.94 -1.40 -5.21
CA MET A 66 0.38 -1.94 -5.50
C MET A 66 0.97 -1.12 -6.65
N ARG A 67 2.12 -0.51 -6.42
CA ARG A 67 2.87 0.14 -7.50
C ARG A 67 3.47 -0.97 -8.35
N ARG A 68 2.87 -1.22 -9.51
CA ARG A 68 3.53 -2.00 -10.56
C ARG A 68 4.41 -1.01 -11.30
N ASN A 69 5.73 -1.19 -11.25
CA ASN A 69 6.65 -0.38 -12.05
C ASN A 69 6.24 -0.58 -13.52
N CYS A 70 5.66 0.46 -14.13
CA CYS A 70 5.40 0.46 -15.56
C CYS A 70 6.75 0.72 -16.22
N GLN A 71 7.58 -0.32 -16.32
CA GLN A 71 8.70 -0.31 -17.23
C GLN A 71 8.05 -0.44 -18.62
N THR A 72 7.98 0.68 -19.31
CA THR A 72 7.55 0.78 -20.71
C THR A 72 8.22 -0.30 -21.53
N PHE A 73 7.41 -1.10 -22.24
CA PHE A 73 7.87 -2.06 -23.26
C PHE A 73 8.47 -1.33 -24.45
#